data_AF-A0A2M8YJA9-F1
#
_entry.id   AF-A0A2M8YJA9-F1
#
_cell.length_a   1.000
_cell.length_b   1.000
_cell.length_c   1.000
_cell.angle_alpha   90.00
_cell.angle_beta   90.00
_cell.angle_gamma   90.00
#
_symmetry.space_group_name_H-M   'P 1'
#
loop_
_entity.id
_entity.type
_entity.pdbx_description
1 polymer ?
#
loop_
_entity_poly.entity_id
_entity_poly.type
_entity_poly.pdbx_seq_one_letter_code
_entity_poly.pdbx_strand_id
1 'polypeptide(L)'
;MDICNKCKTGLWTVVSHCPYCGHVVAGAAQPAAAVPPPLPVPEPLPVPAPPPVAPKPPPVPVAPAPAPKAVPKPAVVPPPAPPKPVQPQAVPKPAPVPPSVPPVPSPPRKWLRWLGGIAVLAAVIVYMNGKPGGKNESACNDAIDSGLKLVADGSLDGARQKLATAKNVCTGKSSAKADDLQAAIGKAGAASSGCQRSVRAIERAIDGHQLQSAAKGIAALDIDCAGASSVDSLRKQLARQQAAAASVLVGVRQALDGKDATAAQNGIARLEAIDREAVELPQLKADVRALSAPAPVSVQAPAPVSMPAQQEPAPARAVERSALAERRPPETAPVDSGAAMRNEMAQSFLRDAERSLLEGKFDAAKTYLESARRVDPGNARIDNLSRRIRERERQVLQTETTIN
;
A
#
# COMPACT_ATOMS: atom_id res chain seq x y z
N MET A 1 -30.04 14.30 21.38
CA MET A 1 -28.95 13.31 21.18
C MET A 1 -29.20 12.65 19.85
N ASP A 2 -28.42 13.03 18.84
CA ASP A 2 -28.57 12.44 17.51
C ASP A 2 -27.91 11.07 17.49
N ILE A 3 -28.61 10.08 16.94
CA ILE A 3 -28.10 8.72 16.81
C ILE A 3 -27.76 8.52 15.34
N CYS A 4 -26.52 8.13 15.04
CA CYS A 4 -26.17 7.79 13.67
C CYS A 4 -27.00 6.58 13.23
N ASN A 5 -27.80 6.74 12.18
CA ASN A 5 -28.68 5.66 11.70
C ASN A 5 -27.92 4.40 11.26
N LYS A 6 -26.64 4.53 10.90
CA LYS A 6 -25.80 3.42 10.40
C LYS A 6 -25.07 2.65 11.50
N CYS A 7 -24.44 3.34 12.45
CA CYS A 7 -23.69 2.67 13.53
C CYS A 7 -24.43 2.66 14.88
N LYS A 8 -25.62 3.27 14.96
CA LYS A 8 -26.47 3.38 16.17
C LYS A 8 -25.76 3.96 17.39
N THR A 9 -24.65 4.68 17.18
CA THR A 9 -23.88 5.36 18.21
C THR A 9 -24.45 6.76 18.45
N GLY A 10 -24.56 7.15 19.72
CA GLY A 10 -24.95 8.51 20.10
C GLY A 10 -23.86 9.53 19.76
N LEU A 11 -24.23 10.56 19.01
CA LEU A 11 -23.39 11.72 18.73
C LEU A 11 -23.67 12.79 19.79
N TRP A 12 -22.60 13.25 20.44
CA TRP A 12 -22.65 14.25 21.50
C TRP A 12 -22.60 15.69 20.97
N THR A 13 -22.39 15.87 19.66
CA THR A 13 -22.34 17.16 18.96
C THR A 13 -22.95 17.03 17.55
N VAL A 14 -23.46 18.14 17.00
CA VAL A 14 -24.00 18.19 15.63
C VAL A 14 -22.83 18.18 14.65
N VAL A 15 -22.41 16.99 14.22
CA VAL A 15 -21.30 16.82 13.26
C VAL A 15 -21.88 16.43 11.90
N SER A 16 -21.40 17.06 10.83
CA SER A 16 -21.83 16.76 9.46
C SER A 16 -21.54 15.31 9.04
N HIS A 17 -20.53 14.70 9.65
CA HIS A 17 -20.12 13.31 9.42
C HIS A 17 -19.92 12.59 10.76
N CYS A 18 -20.40 11.35 10.84
CA CYS A 18 -20.20 10.53 12.03
C CYS A 18 -18.70 10.14 12.16
N PRO A 19 -18.01 10.47 13.27
CA PRO A 19 -16.58 10.19 13.43
C PRO A 19 -16.25 8.70 13.54
N TYR A 20 -17.25 7.85 13.80
CA TYR A 20 -17.06 6.40 13.96
C TYR A 20 -17.23 5.62 12.65
N CYS A 21 -18.10 6.09 11.74
CA CYS A 21 -18.41 5.35 10.51
C CYS A 21 -18.36 6.19 9.23
N GLY A 22 -18.01 7.48 9.32
CA GLY A 22 -17.86 8.39 8.20
C GLY A 22 -19.17 8.78 7.49
N HIS A 23 -20.32 8.32 7.98
CA HIS A 23 -21.59 8.57 7.30
C HIS A 23 -22.06 10.01 7.51
N VAL A 24 -22.50 10.64 6.43
CA VAL A 24 -23.12 11.97 6.47
C VAL A 24 -24.39 11.89 7.30
N VAL A 25 -24.52 12.78 8.28
CA VAL A 25 -25.71 12.87 9.14
C VAL A 25 -26.61 13.95 8.56
N ALA A 26 -27.79 13.55 8.06
CA ALA A 26 -28.77 14.48 7.49
C ALA A 26 -29.28 15.41 8.59
N GLY A 27 -28.93 16.70 8.52
CA GLY A 27 -29.38 17.73 9.47
C GLY A 27 -28.37 18.82 9.81
N ALA A 28 -27.09 18.69 9.44
CA ALA A 28 -26.09 19.73 9.68
C ALA A 28 -26.22 20.87 8.66
N ALA A 29 -26.98 21.91 9.00
CA ALA A 29 -26.97 23.18 8.28
C ALA A 29 -25.56 23.79 8.33
N GLN A 30 -24.99 24.12 7.17
CA GLN A 30 -23.73 24.87 7.04
C GLN A 30 -23.90 26.29 7.63
N PRO A 31 -23.05 26.73 8.58
CA PRO A 31 -22.89 28.14 8.83
C PRO A 31 -22.05 28.76 7.71
N ALA A 32 -22.59 29.76 7.01
CA ALA A 32 -21.86 30.59 6.07
C ALA A 32 -20.82 31.42 6.83
N ALA A 33 -19.54 31.15 6.59
CA ALA A 33 -18.44 31.95 7.14
C ALA A 33 -18.09 33.10 6.18
N ALA A 34 -18.16 34.32 6.72
CA ALA A 34 -17.81 35.56 6.05
C ALA A 34 -16.31 35.62 5.68
N VAL A 35 -16.03 36.16 4.50
CA VAL A 35 -14.70 36.30 3.88
C VAL A 35 -14.00 37.57 4.39
N PRO A 36 -12.80 37.50 5.00
CA PRO A 36 -11.95 38.68 5.19
C PRO A 36 -11.16 39.02 3.90
N PRO A 37 -10.87 40.31 3.63
CA PRO A 37 -10.18 40.73 2.40
C PRO A 37 -8.69 40.31 2.39
N PRO A 38 -8.10 40.08 1.19
CA PRO A 38 -6.74 39.56 1.06
C PRO A 38 -5.66 40.63 1.26
N LEU A 39 -4.57 40.23 1.93
CA LEU A 39 -3.30 40.97 2.00
C LEU A 39 -2.47 40.76 0.71
N PRO A 40 -1.65 41.74 0.28
CA PRO A 40 -0.85 41.63 -0.94
C PRO A 40 0.35 40.68 -0.76
N VAL A 41 0.60 39.84 -1.78
CA VAL A 41 1.69 38.85 -1.86
C VAL A 41 2.83 39.41 -2.73
N PRO A 42 4.12 39.31 -2.32
CA PRO A 42 5.27 39.71 -3.14
C PRO A 42 5.60 38.72 -4.28
N GLU A 43 6.06 39.25 -5.41
CA GLU A 43 6.38 38.52 -6.66
C GLU A 43 7.54 37.50 -6.51
N PRO A 44 7.44 36.32 -7.15
CA PRO A 44 8.54 35.35 -7.23
C PRO A 44 9.42 35.54 -8.47
N LEU A 45 10.73 35.43 -8.28
CA LEU A 45 11.77 35.46 -9.32
C LEU A 45 11.78 34.16 -10.18
N PRO A 46 12.20 34.21 -11.45
CA PRO A 46 12.13 33.08 -12.38
C PRO A 46 13.30 32.08 -12.23
N VAL A 47 12.98 30.78 -12.36
CA VAL A 47 13.95 29.66 -12.39
C VAL A 47 13.98 29.05 -13.80
N PRO A 48 15.16 28.77 -14.40
CA PRO A 48 15.27 28.26 -15.78
C PRO A 48 15.05 26.74 -15.90
N ALA A 49 14.54 26.32 -17.07
CA ALA A 49 14.09 24.96 -17.41
C ALA A 49 15.21 24.01 -17.90
N PRO A 50 15.06 22.67 -17.74
CA PRO A 50 16.03 21.68 -18.23
C PRO A 50 15.75 21.19 -19.69
N PRO A 51 16.77 20.72 -20.44
CA PRO A 51 16.64 20.32 -21.85
C PRO A 51 16.23 18.85 -22.10
N PRO A 52 15.81 18.48 -23.33
CA PRO A 52 15.11 17.21 -23.65
C PRO A 52 16.03 16.05 -24.08
N VAL A 53 15.54 14.81 -23.94
CA VAL A 53 16.26 13.54 -24.19
C VAL A 53 15.86 12.90 -25.53
N ALA A 54 16.83 12.38 -26.29
CA ALA A 54 16.68 11.78 -27.63
C ALA A 54 16.88 10.23 -27.66
N PRO A 55 16.45 9.51 -28.74
CA PRO A 55 16.20 8.06 -28.76
C PRO A 55 17.39 7.17 -29.19
N LYS A 56 17.25 5.85 -28.91
CA LYS A 56 18.29 4.80 -28.78
C LYS A 56 18.63 4.06 -30.11
N PRO A 57 19.91 3.82 -30.48
CA PRO A 57 20.30 2.97 -31.62
C PRO A 57 20.66 1.50 -31.26
N PRO A 58 20.79 0.61 -32.28
CA PRO A 58 20.80 -0.85 -32.16
C PRO A 58 22.19 -1.46 -31.84
N PRO A 59 22.28 -2.76 -31.49
CA PRO A 59 23.48 -3.35 -30.87
C PRO A 59 24.49 -3.89 -31.90
N VAL A 60 25.77 -3.86 -31.52
CA VAL A 60 26.88 -4.56 -32.21
C VAL A 60 27.45 -5.66 -31.28
N PRO A 61 27.90 -6.82 -31.80
CA PRO A 61 28.13 -8.04 -31.03
C PRO A 61 29.38 -8.03 -30.13
N VAL A 62 29.28 -8.66 -28.96
CA VAL A 62 30.34 -8.83 -27.96
C VAL A 62 31.00 -10.21 -28.12
N ALA A 63 32.32 -10.28 -28.02
CA ALA A 63 33.10 -11.53 -27.98
C ALA A 63 33.12 -12.18 -26.57
N PRO A 64 33.29 -13.52 -26.44
CA PRO A 64 33.06 -14.24 -25.18
C PRO A 64 34.23 -14.17 -24.18
N ALA A 65 33.87 -14.28 -22.89
CA ALA A 65 34.73 -14.19 -21.71
C ALA A 65 35.64 -15.41 -21.47
N PRO A 66 36.78 -15.26 -20.74
CA PRO A 66 37.60 -16.38 -20.29
C PRO A 66 37.05 -17.09 -19.03
N ALA A 67 37.39 -18.39 -18.91
CA ALA A 67 36.79 -19.38 -18.02
C ALA A 67 37.21 -19.32 -16.52
N PRO A 68 36.41 -19.91 -15.60
CA PRO A 68 36.62 -19.85 -14.14
C PRO A 68 37.69 -20.82 -13.61
N LYS A 69 38.47 -20.38 -12.61
CA LYS A 69 39.44 -21.21 -11.87
C LYS A 69 38.79 -22.03 -10.73
N ALA A 70 39.46 -23.13 -10.40
CA ALA A 70 39.00 -24.30 -9.66
C ALA A 70 38.73 -24.13 -8.13
N VAL A 71 37.88 -25.04 -7.63
CA VAL A 71 37.39 -25.21 -6.26
C VAL A 71 38.40 -25.98 -5.37
N PRO A 72 38.67 -25.55 -4.12
CA PRO A 72 39.45 -26.33 -3.15
C PRO A 72 38.61 -27.39 -2.41
N LYS A 73 39.29 -28.50 -2.07
CA LYS A 73 38.78 -29.75 -1.49
C LYS A 73 38.40 -29.61 0.01
N PRO A 74 37.35 -30.31 0.53
CA PRO A 74 36.93 -30.20 1.93
C PRO A 74 37.86 -30.89 2.94
N ALA A 75 38.10 -30.24 4.08
CA ALA A 75 38.77 -30.81 5.25
C ALA A 75 37.77 -31.60 6.13
N VAL A 76 38.26 -32.70 6.69
CA VAL A 76 37.52 -33.69 7.51
C VAL A 76 37.17 -33.12 8.89
N VAL A 77 35.92 -33.30 9.29
CA VAL A 77 35.34 -32.91 10.59
C VAL A 77 35.57 -34.03 11.62
N PRO A 78 36.13 -33.77 12.82
CA PRO A 78 36.16 -34.76 13.91
C PRO A 78 34.79 -34.87 14.62
N PRO A 79 34.40 -36.06 15.12
CA PRO A 79 33.09 -36.31 15.70
C PRO A 79 32.92 -35.67 17.11
N PRO A 80 31.70 -35.23 17.47
CA PRO A 80 31.42 -34.62 18.77
C PRO A 80 31.35 -35.64 19.91
N ALA A 81 31.88 -35.25 21.08
CA ALA A 81 31.90 -36.00 22.32
C ALA A 81 30.49 -36.19 22.94
N PRO A 82 30.25 -37.27 23.71
CA PRO A 82 28.96 -37.57 24.32
C PRO A 82 28.55 -36.58 25.43
N PRO A 83 27.25 -36.23 25.55
CA PRO A 83 26.78 -35.28 26.56
C PRO A 83 26.73 -35.90 27.97
N LYS A 84 27.18 -35.11 28.97
CA LYS A 84 27.09 -35.44 30.40
C LYS A 84 25.63 -35.40 30.91
N PRO A 85 25.24 -36.24 31.89
CA PRO A 85 23.90 -36.21 32.48
C PRO A 85 23.69 -34.96 33.34
N VAL A 86 22.60 -34.22 33.08
CA VAL A 86 22.17 -33.07 33.89
C VAL A 86 21.28 -33.58 35.03
N GLN A 87 21.62 -33.22 36.27
CA GLN A 87 20.83 -33.51 37.47
C GLN A 87 19.56 -32.66 37.54
N PRO A 88 18.46 -33.13 38.17
CA PRO A 88 17.20 -32.39 38.27
C PRO A 88 17.28 -31.25 39.30
N GLN A 89 17.09 -30.01 38.88
CA GLN A 89 16.86 -28.88 39.79
C GLN A 89 15.37 -28.63 40.01
N ALA A 90 15.09 -28.20 41.23
CA ALA A 90 13.81 -28.22 41.93
C ALA A 90 12.76 -27.21 41.43
N VAL A 91 11.50 -27.58 41.68
CA VAL A 91 10.27 -26.82 41.48
C VAL A 91 10.22 -25.58 42.38
N PRO A 92 9.96 -24.37 41.86
CA PRO A 92 9.54 -23.25 42.68
C PRO A 92 8.01 -23.23 42.89
N LYS A 93 7.64 -22.98 44.14
CA LYS A 93 6.29 -22.87 44.72
C LYS A 93 5.56 -21.61 44.21
N PRO A 94 4.22 -21.60 44.08
CA PRO A 94 3.48 -20.42 43.61
C PRO A 94 3.39 -19.34 44.69
N ALA A 95 3.59 -18.08 44.29
CA ALA A 95 3.36 -16.88 45.10
C ALA A 95 2.08 -16.15 44.66
N PRO A 96 1.47 -15.32 45.54
CA PRO A 96 0.04 -15.02 45.53
C PRO A 96 -0.37 -13.81 44.67
N VAL A 97 -1.67 -13.76 44.37
CA VAL A 97 -2.41 -12.75 43.60
C VAL A 97 -2.56 -11.42 44.37
N PRO A 98 -2.52 -10.26 43.70
CA PRO A 98 -3.29 -9.08 44.11
C PRO A 98 -4.17 -8.49 42.97
N PRO A 99 -5.10 -7.55 43.28
CA PRO A 99 -6.45 -7.54 42.72
C PRO A 99 -6.75 -6.45 41.67
N SER A 100 -7.87 -6.68 40.97
CA SER A 100 -8.85 -5.73 40.41
C SER A 100 -8.41 -4.60 39.45
N VAL A 101 -8.81 -4.74 38.18
CA VAL A 101 -8.86 -3.65 37.17
C VAL A 101 -10.30 -3.56 36.59
N PRO A 102 -10.86 -2.35 36.40
CA PRO A 102 -12.28 -2.06 36.06
C PRO A 102 -12.76 -2.48 34.66
N PRO A 103 -14.09 -2.48 34.41
CA PRO A 103 -14.71 -3.14 33.25
C PRO A 103 -14.54 -2.39 31.93
N VAL A 104 -14.03 -3.10 30.91
CA VAL A 104 -13.93 -2.66 29.50
C VAL A 104 -15.20 -3.04 28.73
N PRO A 105 -15.73 -2.17 27.85
CA PRO A 105 -17.03 -2.31 27.20
C PRO A 105 -17.16 -3.49 26.21
N SER A 106 -18.36 -4.06 26.16
CA SER A 106 -18.69 -5.31 25.46
C SER A 106 -18.72 -5.20 23.92
N PRO A 107 -18.13 -6.16 23.17
CA PRO A 107 -18.24 -6.23 21.71
C PRO A 107 -19.58 -6.80 21.21
N PRO A 108 -19.96 -6.55 19.94
CA PRO A 108 -21.31 -6.74 19.42
C PRO A 108 -21.76 -8.21 19.36
N ARG A 109 -23.00 -8.44 19.81
CA ARG A 109 -23.65 -9.71 20.16
C ARG A 109 -23.78 -10.78 19.06
N LYS A 110 -23.31 -10.55 17.84
CA LYS A 110 -23.36 -11.55 16.74
C LYS A 110 -22.07 -12.37 16.61
N TRP A 111 -20.92 -11.80 16.93
CA TRP A 111 -19.66 -12.56 17.07
C TRP A 111 -19.71 -13.50 18.28
N LEU A 112 -20.47 -13.10 19.32
CA LEU A 112 -20.73 -13.90 20.52
C LEU A 112 -21.57 -15.16 20.25
N ARG A 113 -22.30 -15.25 19.12
CA ARG A 113 -23.00 -16.48 18.73
C ARG A 113 -22.06 -17.52 18.14
N TRP A 114 -21.00 -17.09 17.45
CA TRP A 114 -19.99 -18.00 16.90
C TRP A 114 -19.00 -18.44 17.97
N LEU A 115 -18.56 -17.50 18.83
CA LEU A 115 -17.80 -17.84 20.04
C LEU A 115 -18.62 -18.63 21.06
N GLY A 116 -19.93 -18.37 21.17
CA GLY A 116 -20.83 -19.17 21.99
C GLY A 116 -20.94 -20.61 21.47
N GLY A 117 -20.95 -20.81 20.15
CA GLY A 117 -20.90 -22.14 19.54
C GLY A 117 -19.59 -22.87 19.86
N ILE A 118 -18.44 -22.20 19.74
CA ILE A 118 -17.13 -22.79 20.05
C ILE A 118 -16.94 -23.02 21.55
N ALA A 119 -17.40 -22.10 22.39
CA ALA A 119 -17.31 -22.22 23.85
C ALA A 119 -18.26 -23.29 24.40
N VAL A 120 -19.46 -23.46 23.81
CA VAL A 120 -20.36 -24.56 24.15
C VAL A 120 -19.80 -25.88 23.66
N LEU A 121 -19.18 -25.94 22.47
CA LEU A 121 -18.49 -27.16 22.03
C LEU A 121 -17.32 -27.52 22.96
N ALA A 122 -16.49 -26.54 23.33
CA ALA A 122 -15.39 -26.70 24.27
C ALA A 122 -15.89 -27.10 25.68
N ALA A 123 -16.97 -26.49 26.16
CA ALA A 123 -17.58 -26.82 27.44
C ALA A 123 -18.22 -28.21 27.44
N VAL A 124 -18.86 -28.63 26.35
CA VAL A 124 -19.40 -30.00 26.18
C VAL A 124 -18.26 -31.03 26.11
N ILE A 125 -17.15 -30.70 25.46
CA ILE A 125 -15.94 -31.54 25.39
C ILE A 125 -15.27 -31.68 26.77
N VAL A 126 -15.24 -30.62 27.57
CA VAL A 126 -14.69 -30.63 28.94
C VAL A 126 -15.65 -31.33 29.91
N TYR A 127 -16.97 -31.10 29.79
CA TYR A 127 -18.00 -31.68 30.65
C TYR A 127 -18.20 -33.18 30.40
N MET A 128 -18.07 -33.67 29.16
CA MET A 128 -18.20 -35.10 28.84
C MET A 128 -16.92 -35.93 29.13
N ASN A 129 -15.78 -35.29 29.39
CA ASN A 129 -14.50 -35.96 29.68
C ASN A 129 -13.90 -35.56 31.04
N GLY A 130 -14.74 -35.39 32.07
CA GLY A 130 -14.34 -35.17 33.46
C GLY A 130 -13.59 -36.35 34.11
N LYS A 131 -12.55 -36.87 33.45
CA LYS A 131 -11.51 -37.74 34.01
C LYS A 131 -10.16 -37.23 33.50
N PRO A 132 -9.16 -37.02 34.36
CA PRO A 132 -7.85 -36.57 33.93
C PRO A 132 -7.17 -37.70 33.15
N GLY A 133 -7.30 -37.66 31.83
CA GLY A 133 -6.55 -38.49 30.90
C GLY A 133 -5.05 -38.21 31.04
N GLY A 134 -4.23 -39.24 30.85
CA GLY A 134 -2.78 -39.18 31.04
C GLY A 134 -2.09 -38.11 30.18
N LYS A 135 -0.80 -37.88 30.43
CA LYS A 135 0.05 -36.84 29.81
C LYS A 135 -0.08 -36.66 28.28
N ASN A 136 -0.51 -37.70 27.57
CA ASN A 136 -0.72 -37.69 26.12
C ASN A 136 -2.00 -36.93 25.71
N GLU A 137 -3.03 -36.91 26.55
CA GLU A 137 -4.30 -36.24 26.26
C GLU A 137 -4.19 -34.71 26.42
N SER A 138 -3.42 -34.24 27.41
CA SER A 138 -3.08 -32.83 27.54
C SER A 138 -2.20 -32.33 26.39
N ALA A 139 -1.22 -33.13 25.95
CA ALA A 139 -0.37 -32.79 24.81
C ALA A 139 -1.14 -32.79 23.48
N CYS A 140 -2.11 -33.70 23.33
CA CYS A 140 -3.04 -33.70 22.21
C CYS A 140 -3.91 -32.42 22.19
N ASN A 141 -4.55 -32.07 23.31
CA ASN A 141 -5.39 -30.87 23.37
C ASN A 141 -4.56 -29.58 23.13
N ASP A 142 -3.34 -29.49 23.66
CA ASP A 142 -2.45 -28.35 23.44
C ASP A 142 -2.03 -28.20 21.96
N ALA A 143 -1.74 -29.31 21.28
CA ALA A 143 -1.44 -29.30 19.85
C ALA A 143 -2.66 -28.87 19.01
N ILE A 144 -3.86 -29.29 19.41
CA ILE A 144 -5.11 -28.91 18.73
C ILE A 144 -5.43 -27.43 18.96
N ASP A 145 -5.36 -26.93 20.19
CA ASP A 145 -5.61 -25.52 20.50
C ASP A 145 -4.58 -24.61 19.83
N SER A 146 -3.31 -24.99 19.86
CA SER A 146 -2.25 -24.30 19.10
C SER A 146 -2.54 -24.30 17.59
N GLY A 147 -3.01 -25.43 17.05
CA GLY A 147 -3.39 -25.56 15.64
C GLY A 147 -4.58 -24.67 15.27
N LEU A 148 -5.63 -24.66 16.07
CA LEU A 148 -6.80 -23.81 15.89
C LEU A 148 -6.45 -22.32 16.00
N LYS A 149 -5.58 -21.96 16.94
CA LYS A 149 -5.05 -20.60 17.05
C LYS A 149 -4.30 -20.19 15.80
N LEU A 150 -3.45 -21.07 15.24
CA LEU A 150 -2.74 -20.80 13.98
C LEU A 150 -3.70 -20.70 12.79
N VAL A 151 -4.78 -21.48 12.75
CA VAL A 151 -5.84 -21.30 11.74
C VAL A 151 -6.51 -19.94 11.88
N ALA A 152 -6.83 -19.51 13.11
CA ALA A 152 -7.42 -18.20 13.38
C ALA A 152 -6.47 -17.04 13.04
N ASP A 153 -5.18 -17.22 13.28
CA ASP A 153 -4.13 -16.25 12.92
C ASP A 153 -3.77 -16.28 11.42
N GLY A 154 -4.43 -17.14 10.62
CA GLY A 154 -4.22 -17.27 9.17
C GLY A 154 -2.98 -18.07 8.76
N SER A 155 -2.27 -18.69 9.70
CA SER A 155 -1.07 -19.50 9.49
C SER A 155 -1.42 -20.97 9.25
N LEU A 156 -1.77 -21.29 8.00
CA LEU A 156 -2.15 -22.66 7.60
C LEU A 156 -0.98 -23.64 7.65
N ASP A 157 0.24 -23.20 7.40
CA ASP A 157 1.42 -24.08 7.41
C ASP A 157 1.81 -24.48 8.83
N GLY A 158 1.77 -23.53 9.78
CA GLY A 158 1.92 -23.83 11.20
C GLY A 158 0.80 -24.74 11.72
N ALA A 159 -0.45 -24.49 11.30
CA ALA A 159 -1.59 -25.33 11.68
C ALA A 159 -1.47 -26.76 11.15
N ARG A 160 -0.99 -26.96 9.91
CA ARG A 160 -0.70 -28.30 9.35
C ARG A 160 0.39 -29.03 10.13
N GLN A 161 1.43 -28.31 10.56
CA GLN A 161 2.49 -28.89 11.36
C GLN A 161 1.98 -29.33 12.74
N LYS A 162 1.15 -28.50 13.39
CA LYS A 162 0.49 -28.85 14.66
C LYS A 162 -0.54 -29.97 14.50
N LEU A 163 -1.25 -30.04 13.37
CA LEU A 163 -2.12 -31.17 13.04
C LEU A 163 -1.33 -32.47 12.91
N ALA A 164 -0.14 -32.45 12.28
CA ALA A 164 0.71 -33.64 12.20
C ALA A 164 1.17 -34.10 13.60
N THR A 165 1.54 -33.17 14.48
CA THR A 165 1.83 -33.49 15.89
C THR A 165 0.59 -34.02 16.61
N ALA A 166 -0.57 -33.40 16.43
CA ALA A 166 -1.82 -33.84 17.03
C ALA A 166 -2.18 -35.27 16.57
N LYS A 167 -2.07 -35.60 15.28
CA LYS A 167 -2.33 -36.96 14.78
C LYS A 167 -1.41 -38.03 15.36
N ASN A 168 -0.19 -37.67 15.74
CA ASN A 168 0.77 -38.60 16.34
C ASN A 168 0.57 -38.78 17.85
N VAL A 169 -0.02 -37.79 18.53
CA VAL A 169 -0.16 -37.77 20.00
C VAL A 169 -1.59 -38.07 20.45
N CYS A 170 -2.59 -37.67 19.66
CA CYS A 170 -4.00 -37.96 19.87
C CYS A 170 -4.30 -39.41 19.47
N THR A 171 -4.77 -40.21 20.42
CA THR A 171 -5.18 -41.60 20.19
C THR A 171 -6.61 -41.84 20.68
N GLY A 172 -7.26 -42.87 20.14
CA GLY A 172 -8.62 -43.26 20.54
C GLY A 172 -9.64 -42.15 20.28
N LYS A 173 -10.45 -41.79 21.29
CA LYS A 173 -11.53 -40.80 21.16
C LYS A 173 -11.06 -39.38 20.80
N SER A 174 -9.79 -39.07 21.05
CA SER A 174 -9.22 -37.75 20.74
C SER A 174 -8.83 -37.57 19.27
N SER A 175 -8.78 -38.66 18.48
CA SER A 175 -8.45 -38.57 17.04
C SER A 175 -9.51 -37.80 16.25
N ALA A 176 -10.79 -37.90 16.65
CA ALA A 176 -11.88 -37.15 16.04
C ALA A 176 -11.65 -35.63 16.12
N LYS A 177 -11.03 -35.13 17.19
CA LYS A 177 -10.69 -33.71 17.32
C LYS A 177 -9.56 -33.29 16.36
N ALA A 178 -8.62 -34.20 16.08
CA ALA A 178 -7.60 -33.96 15.06
C ALA A 178 -8.21 -33.96 13.64
N ASP A 179 -9.21 -34.80 13.40
CA ASP A 179 -9.97 -34.77 12.13
C ASP A 179 -10.80 -33.49 11.98
N ASP A 180 -11.40 -32.98 13.06
CA ASP A 180 -12.08 -31.67 13.08
C ASP A 180 -11.11 -30.53 12.79
N LEU A 181 -9.90 -30.56 13.37
CA LEU A 181 -8.84 -29.59 13.05
C LEU A 181 -8.41 -29.69 11.58
N GLN A 182 -8.32 -30.91 11.03
CA GLN A 182 -8.04 -31.09 9.60
C GLN A 182 -9.14 -30.49 8.73
N ALA A 183 -10.41 -30.70 9.08
CA ALA A 183 -11.53 -30.11 8.38
C ALA A 183 -11.51 -28.57 8.46
N ALA A 184 -11.17 -28.01 9.62
CA ALA A 184 -11.00 -26.57 9.83
C ALA A 184 -9.86 -26.00 8.98
N ILE A 185 -8.69 -26.67 8.93
CA ILE A 185 -7.55 -26.30 8.08
C ILE A 185 -7.92 -26.40 6.59
N GLY A 186 -8.66 -27.44 6.20
CA GLY A 186 -9.13 -27.62 4.82
C GLY A 186 -10.09 -26.51 4.39
N LYS A 187 -11.05 -26.17 5.25
CA LYS A 187 -12.00 -25.07 5.03
C LYS A 187 -11.30 -23.71 4.99
N ALA A 188 -10.39 -23.46 5.91
CA ALA A 188 -9.57 -22.25 5.94
C ALA A 188 -8.62 -22.16 4.74
N GLY A 189 -8.11 -23.29 4.25
CA GLY A 189 -7.31 -23.38 3.03
C GLY A 189 -8.10 -23.09 1.76
N ALA A 190 -9.34 -23.57 1.66
CA ALA A 190 -10.22 -23.25 0.55
C ALA A 190 -10.57 -21.75 0.54
N ALA A 191 -10.94 -21.20 1.71
CA ALA A 191 -11.22 -19.78 1.90
C ALA A 191 -9.99 -18.90 1.60
N SER A 192 -8.79 -19.32 2.04
CA SER A 192 -7.55 -18.58 1.79
C SER A 192 -7.15 -18.57 0.32
N SER A 193 -7.39 -19.65 -0.44
CA SER A 193 -7.10 -19.69 -1.87
C SER A 193 -8.03 -18.78 -2.70
N GLY A 194 -9.29 -18.62 -2.27
CA GLY A 194 -10.24 -17.66 -2.85
C GLY A 194 -9.84 -16.23 -2.51
N CYS A 195 -9.54 -15.98 -1.24
CA CYS A 195 -9.03 -14.71 -0.72
C CYS A 195 -7.73 -14.27 -1.40
N GLN A 196 -6.77 -15.17 -1.60
CA GLN A 196 -5.51 -14.84 -2.26
C GLN A 196 -5.72 -14.50 -3.73
N ARG A 197 -6.67 -15.16 -4.41
CA ARG A 197 -7.04 -14.83 -5.80
C ARG A 197 -7.68 -13.45 -5.90
N SER A 198 -8.61 -13.12 -4.99
CA SER A 198 -9.23 -11.79 -4.97
C SER A 198 -8.22 -10.71 -4.60
N VAL A 199 -7.35 -10.92 -3.61
CA VAL A 199 -6.28 -9.98 -3.25
C VAL A 199 -5.36 -9.71 -4.44
N ARG A 200 -4.88 -10.74 -5.14
CA ARG A 200 -4.06 -10.55 -6.36
C ARG A 200 -4.82 -9.82 -7.47
N ALA A 201 -6.14 -10.01 -7.58
CA ALA A 201 -6.95 -9.27 -8.55
C ALA A 201 -7.05 -7.78 -8.17
N ILE A 202 -7.20 -7.47 -6.88
CA ILE A 202 -7.22 -6.10 -6.36
C ILE A 202 -5.85 -5.44 -6.54
N GLU A 203 -4.76 -6.13 -6.24
CA GLU A 203 -3.38 -5.64 -6.46
C GLU A 203 -3.18 -5.25 -7.93
N ARG A 204 -3.57 -6.12 -8.87
CA ARG A 204 -3.52 -5.79 -10.30
C ARG A 204 -4.38 -4.59 -10.68
N ALA A 205 -5.53 -4.40 -10.03
CA ALA A 205 -6.36 -3.22 -10.26
C ALA A 205 -5.68 -1.94 -9.74
N ILE A 206 -5.03 -2.00 -8.57
CA ILE A 206 -4.25 -0.87 -8.02
C ILE A 206 -3.05 -0.55 -8.94
N ASP A 207 -2.31 -1.56 -9.36
CA ASP A 207 -1.16 -1.41 -10.28
C ASP A 207 -1.61 -0.93 -11.67
N GLY A 208 -2.82 -1.29 -12.07
CA GLY A 208 -3.47 -0.83 -13.31
C GLY A 208 -4.08 0.56 -13.23
N HIS A 209 -3.93 1.28 -12.10
CA HIS A 209 -4.54 2.59 -11.85
C HIS A 209 -6.07 2.57 -11.91
N GLN A 210 -6.70 1.45 -11.54
CA GLN A 210 -8.15 1.26 -11.48
C GLN A 210 -8.60 1.32 -10.02
N LEU A 211 -8.56 2.51 -9.42
CA LEU A 211 -8.79 2.67 -7.98
C LEU A 211 -10.23 2.33 -7.59
N GLN A 212 -11.19 2.55 -8.49
CA GLN A 212 -12.60 2.26 -8.23
C GLN A 212 -12.88 0.75 -8.28
N SER A 213 -12.30 0.04 -9.25
CA SER A 213 -12.33 -1.42 -9.34
C SER A 213 -11.63 -2.07 -8.14
N ALA A 214 -10.49 -1.52 -7.70
CA ALA A 214 -9.82 -1.98 -6.49
C ALA A 214 -10.69 -1.76 -5.24
N ALA A 215 -11.34 -0.60 -5.09
CA ALA A 215 -12.23 -0.31 -3.98
C ALA A 215 -13.42 -1.28 -3.93
N LYS A 216 -14.06 -1.55 -5.08
CA LYS A 216 -15.15 -2.53 -5.21
C LYS A 216 -14.67 -3.94 -4.88
N GLY A 217 -13.48 -4.32 -5.36
CA GLY A 217 -12.88 -5.61 -5.06
C GLY A 217 -12.65 -5.80 -3.56
N ILE A 218 -12.16 -4.77 -2.86
CA ILE A 218 -11.98 -4.81 -1.40
C ILE A 218 -13.34 -4.93 -0.69
N ALA A 219 -14.36 -4.20 -1.14
CA ALA A 219 -15.70 -4.25 -0.55
C ALA A 219 -16.42 -5.60 -0.77
N ALA A 220 -16.05 -6.34 -1.81
CA ALA A 220 -16.58 -7.66 -2.13
C ALA A 220 -15.84 -8.82 -1.42
N LEU A 221 -14.79 -8.53 -0.64
CA LEU A 221 -14.09 -9.56 0.14
C LEU A 221 -15.00 -10.08 1.26
N ASP A 222 -15.00 -11.40 1.45
CA ASP A 222 -15.68 -12.03 2.58
C ASP A 222 -15.07 -11.55 3.93
N ILE A 223 -15.84 -11.60 5.01
CA ILE A 223 -15.46 -11.10 6.35
C ILE A 223 -14.17 -11.77 6.83
N ASP A 224 -14.00 -13.06 6.57
CA ASP A 224 -12.80 -13.81 6.96
C ASP A 224 -11.55 -13.35 6.20
N CYS A 225 -11.72 -12.90 4.96
CA CYS A 225 -10.64 -12.36 4.13
C CYS A 225 -10.39 -10.87 4.41
N ALA A 226 -11.45 -10.12 4.69
CA ALA A 226 -11.44 -8.69 4.92
C ALA A 226 -10.71 -8.28 6.21
N GLY A 227 -10.58 -9.19 7.18
CA GLY A 227 -9.83 -9.00 8.42
C GLY A 227 -8.33 -9.32 8.33
N ALA A 228 -7.84 -9.79 7.18
CA ALA A 228 -6.43 -10.12 7.01
C ALA A 228 -5.55 -8.86 6.94
N SER A 229 -4.38 -8.91 7.58
CA SER A 229 -3.41 -7.80 7.61
C SER A 229 -2.90 -7.37 6.22
N SER A 230 -2.91 -8.28 5.25
CA SER A 230 -2.62 -8.00 3.84
C SER A 230 -3.66 -7.07 3.22
N VAL A 231 -4.96 -7.31 3.50
CA VAL A 231 -6.06 -6.47 3.00
C VAL A 231 -6.03 -5.09 3.65
N ASP A 232 -5.67 -4.99 4.93
CA ASP A 232 -5.49 -3.69 5.59
C ASP A 232 -4.35 -2.87 4.98
N SER A 233 -3.26 -3.53 4.59
CA SER A 233 -2.16 -2.89 3.86
C SER A 233 -2.63 -2.37 2.50
N LEU A 234 -3.43 -3.17 1.77
CA LEU A 234 -4.06 -2.75 0.52
C LEU A 234 -5.01 -1.57 0.69
N ARG A 235 -5.85 -1.57 1.73
CA ARG A 235 -6.76 -0.45 2.04
C ARG A 235 -5.99 0.84 2.27
N LYS A 236 -4.90 0.77 3.02
CA LYS A 236 -4.02 1.92 3.27
C LYS A 236 -3.35 2.41 1.97
N GLN A 237 -2.91 1.49 1.13
CA GLN A 237 -2.32 1.84 -0.18
C GLN A 237 -3.35 2.51 -1.09
N LEU A 238 -4.56 1.96 -1.19
CA LEU A 238 -5.66 2.53 -1.95
C LEU A 238 -6.03 3.93 -1.45
N ALA A 239 -6.15 4.12 -0.14
CA ALA A 239 -6.46 5.42 0.45
C ALA A 239 -5.39 6.48 0.12
N ARG A 240 -4.10 6.11 0.12
CA ARG A 240 -3.01 7.01 -0.28
C ARG A 240 -3.10 7.40 -1.76
N GLN A 241 -3.40 6.45 -2.63
CA GLN A 241 -3.56 6.72 -4.07
C GLN A 241 -4.79 7.61 -4.33
N GLN A 242 -5.90 7.36 -3.63
CA GLN A 242 -7.10 8.21 -3.71
C GLN A 242 -6.82 9.63 -3.22
N ALA A 243 -6.05 9.79 -2.14
CA ALA A 243 -5.64 11.11 -1.66
C ALA A 243 -4.74 11.84 -2.68
N ALA A 244 -3.81 11.11 -3.34
CA ALA A 244 -2.99 11.67 -4.40
C ALA A 244 -3.85 12.12 -5.60
N ALA A 245 -4.78 11.29 -6.06
CA ALA A 245 -5.73 11.65 -7.12
C ALA A 245 -6.57 12.88 -6.77
N ALA A 246 -7.09 12.95 -5.54
CA ALA A 246 -7.84 14.11 -5.05
C ALA A 246 -7.01 15.40 -5.07
N SER A 247 -5.72 15.33 -4.69
CA SER A 247 -4.84 16.50 -4.75
C SER A 247 -4.61 17.00 -6.19
N VAL A 248 -4.50 16.09 -7.15
CA VAL A 248 -4.36 16.44 -8.57
C VAL A 248 -5.66 17.05 -9.10
N LEU A 249 -6.81 16.52 -8.72
CA LEU A 249 -8.12 17.08 -9.09
C LEU A 249 -8.28 18.54 -8.65
N VAL A 250 -7.85 18.88 -7.43
CA VAL A 250 -7.87 20.28 -6.96
C VAL A 250 -6.99 21.16 -7.84
N GLY A 251 -5.78 20.70 -8.20
CA GLY A 251 -4.89 21.43 -9.10
C GLY A 251 -5.47 21.62 -10.51
N VAL A 252 -6.15 20.60 -11.06
CA VAL A 252 -6.82 20.71 -12.37
C VAL A 252 -7.94 21.74 -12.31
N ARG A 253 -8.79 21.71 -11.28
CA ARG A 253 -9.88 22.69 -11.11
C ARG A 253 -9.33 24.11 -10.99
N GLN A 254 -8.26 24.30 -10.23
CA GLN A 254 -7.62 25.62 -10.11
C GLN A 254 -7.01 26.11 -11.44
N ALA A 255 -6.48 25.21 -12.27
CA ALA A 255 -6.02 25.54 -13.61
C ALA A 255 -7.19 25.92 -14.55
N LEU A 256 -8.33 25.21 -14.45
CA LEU A 256 -9.56 25.56 -15.17
C LEU A 256 -10.09 26.93 -14.76
N ASP A 257 -10.13 27.24 -13.46
CA ASP A 257 -10.53 28.54 -12.92
C ASP A 257 -9.59 29.66 -13.39
N GLY A 258 -8.29 29.36 -13.48
CA GLY A 258 -7.27 30.25 -14.05
C GLY A 258 -7.27 30.34 -15.58
N LYS A 259 -8.18 29.65 -16.27
CA LYS A 259 -8.24 29.50 -17.74
C LYS A 259 -6.93 29.00 -18.38
N ASP A 260 -6.11 28.28 -17.61
CA ASP A 260 -4.87 27.68 -18.11
C ASP A 260 -5.14 26.27 -18.64
N ALA A 261 -5.43 26.20 -19.94
CA ALA A 261 -5.68 24.94 -20.63
C ALA A 261 -4.48 23.99 -20.60
N THR A 262 -3.24 24.50 -20.57
CA THR A 262 -2.03 23.66 -20.59
C THR A 262 -1.80 23.00 -19.24
N ALA A 263 -1.92 23.78 -18.15
CA ALA A 263 -1.84 23.24 -16.80
C ALA A 263 -2.97 22.24 -16.51
N ALA A 264 -4.19 22.52 -16.98
CA ALA A 264 -5.31 21.60 -16.84
C ALA A 264 -5.10 20.29 -17.63
N GLN A 265 -4.60 20.35 -18.87
CA GLN A 265 -4.25 19.14 -19.65
C GLN A 265 -3.18 18.30 -18.95
N ASN A 266 -2.12 18.93 -18.43
CA ASN A 266 -1.05 18.25 -17.70
C ASN A 266 -1.57 17.61 -16.41
N GLY A 267 -2.45 18.29 -15.68
CA GLY A 267 -3.07 17.76 -14.48
C GLY A 267 -4.01 16.58 -14.79
N ILE A 268 -4.78 16.63 -15.88
CA ILE A 268 -5.59 15.49 -16.35
C ILE A 268 -4.70 14.30 -16.70
N ALA A 269 -3.60 14.50 -17.44
CA ALA A 269 -2.67 13.42 -17.76
C ALA A 269 -2.05 12.78 -16.50
N ARG A 270 -1.73 13.59 -15.49
CA ARG A 270 -1.28 13.09 -14.17
C ARG A 270 -2.37 12.33 -13.44
N LEU A 271 -3.61 12.81 -13.50
CA LEU A 271 -4.75 12.13 -12.89
C LEU A 271 -4.96 10.76 -13.55
N GLU A 272 -4.91 10.66 -14.88
CA GLU A 272 -5.00 9.38 -15.59
C GLU A 272 -3.86 8.41 -15.29
N ALA A 273 -2.68 8.95 -14.96
CA ALA A 273 -1.55 8.15 -14.52
C ALA A 273 -1.69 7.65 -13.07
N ILE A 274 -2.65 8.16 -12.30
CA ILE A 274 -2.90 7.74 -10.90
C ILE A 274 -4.20 6.94 -10.80
N ASP A 275 -5.25 7.42 -11.44
CA ASP A 275 -6.60 6.85 -11.47
C ASP A 275 -7.23 7.02 -12.86
N ARG A 276 -7.16 5.96 -13.67
CA ARG A 276 -7.79 5.89 -15.00
C ARG A 276 -9.32 5.83 -14.93
N GLU A 277 -9.86 5.43 -13.80
CA GLU A 277 -11.31 5.26 -13.59
C GLU A 277 -11.94 6.46 -12.89
N ALA A 278 -11.21 7.57 -12.75
CA ALA A 278 -11.75 8.77 -12.12
C ALA A 278 -12.99 9.26 -12.89
N VAL A 279 -14.14 9.26 -12.21
CA VAL A 279 -15.47 9.56 -12.78
C VAL A 279 -15.53 10.95 -13.43
N GLU A 280 -14.71 11.89 -12.95
CA GLU A 280 -14.69 13.27 -13.44
C GLU A 280 -13.79 13.49 -14.67
N LEU A 281 -12.95 12.52 -15.06
CA LEU A 281 -12.08 12.63 -16.24
C LEU A 281 -12.78 13.05 -17.53
N PRO A 282 -13.92 12.44 -17.94
CA PRO A 282 -14.58 12.83 -19.18
C PRO A 282 -15.10 14.27 -19.13
N GLN A 283 -15.61 14.72 -17.99
CA GLN A 283 -16.09 16.09 -17.80
C GLN A 283 -14.92 17.08 -17.86
N LEU A 284 -13.85 16.82 -17.10
CA LEU A 284 -12.65 17.68 -17.07
C LEU A 284 -12.02 17.82 -18.47
N LYS A 285 -11.97 16.75 -19.25
CA LYS A 285 -11.48 16.80 -20.64
C LYS A 285 -12.38 17.64 -21.54
N ALA A 286 -13.70 17.58 -21.35
CA ALA A 286 -14.64 18.40 -22.10
C ALA A 286 -14.48 19.89 -21.75
N ASP A 287 -14.32 20.21 -20.47
CA ASP A 287 -14.12 21.58 -20.00
C ASP A 287 -12.82 22.19 -20.56
N VAL A 288 -11.73 21.42 -20.57
CA VAL A 288 -10.47 21.89 -21.19
C VAL A 288 -10.59 22.04 -22.70
N ARG A 289 -11.35 21.17 -23.38
CA ARG A 289 -11.66 21.34 -24.81
C ARG A 289 -12.46 22.61 -25.07
N ALA A 290 -13.43 22.93 -24.21
CA ALA A 290 -14.21 24.16 -24.33
C ALA A 290 -13.34 25.41 -24.14
N LEU A 291 -12.35 25.36 -23.23
CA LEU A 291 -11.38 26.44 -23.02
C LEU A 291 -10.37 26.60 -24.17
N SER A 292 -10.06 25.51 -24.88
CA SER A 292 -9.08 25.50 -25.99
C SER A 292 -9.74 25.61 -27.36
N ALA A 293 -11.07 25.53 -27.44
CA ALA A 293 -11.79 25.80 -28.67
C ALA A 293 -11.66 27.30 -29.01
N PRO A 294 -11.25 27.65 -30.24
CA PRO A 294 -11.34 29.04 -30.67
C PRO A 294 -12.81 29.45 -30.56
N ALA A 295 -13.06 30.60 -29.93
CA ALA A 295 -14.41 31.16 -29.83
C ALA A 295 -15.06 31.08 -31.21
N PRO A 296 -16.29 30.53 -31.34
CA PRO A 296 -17.00 30.66 -32.59
C PRO A 296 -17.09 32.17 -32.82
N VAL A 297 -16.44 32.63 -33.89
CA VAL A 297 -16.66 33.97 -34.40
C VAL A 297 -18.16 34.04 -34.59
N SER A 298 -18.86 34.76 -33.71
CA SER A 298 -20.27 35.04 -33.88
C SER A 298 -20.39 35.68 -35.25
N VAL A 299 -20.80 34.89 -36.23
CA VAL A 299 -21.34 35.41 -37.48
C VAL A 299 -22.61 36.12 -37.04
N GLN A 300 -22.49 37.44 -36.83
CA GLN A 300 -23.66 38.29 -36.69
C GLN A 300 -24.59 38.00 -37.85
N ALA A 301 -25.84 37.73 -37.51
CA ALA A 301 -26.91 37.51 -38.46
C ALA A 301 -26.94 38.62 -39.53
N PRO A 302 -27.17 38.30 -40.81
CA PRO A 302 -27.32 39.28 -41.85
C PRO A 302 -28.72 39.91 -41.77
N ALA A 303 -28.79 41.23 -41.63
CA ALA A 303 -29.96 42.03 -42.00
C ALA A 303 -29.71 42.70 -43.37
N PRO A 304 -30.76 43.03 -44.14
CA PRO A 304 -30.75 42.73 -45.57
C PRO A 304 -30.66 43.97 -46.49
N VAL A 305 -30.26 43.68 -47.73
CA VAL A 305 -30.46 44.38 -49.02
C VAL A 305 -29.80 45.76 -49.25
N SER A 306 -28.87 45.79 -50.22
CA SER A 306 -28.87 46.75 -51.34
C SER A 306 -27.98 46.23 -52.49
N MET A 307 -28.64 45.59 -53.46
CA MET A 307 -28.45 45.49 -54.93
C MET A 307 -27.06 45.61 -55.64
N PRO A 308 -26.98 45.10 -56.90
CA PRO A 308 -25.84 44.31 -57.38
C PRO A 308 -24.94 45.05 -58.37
N ALA A 309 -23.70 44.58 -58.49
CA ALA A 309 -22.88 44.75 -59.68
C ALA A 309 -22.11 43.45 -59.95
N GLN A 310 -22.64 42.69 -60.92
CA GLN A 310 -21.96 41.99 -62.02
C GLN A 310 -20.73 41.09 -61.76
N GLN A 311 -20.91 39.82 -62.18
CA GLN A 311 -19.93 38.75 -62.49
C GLN A 311 -18.78 39.23 -63.42
N GLU A 312 -17.58 38.64 -63.54
CA GLU A 312 -17.16 37.21 -63.62
C GLU A 312 -15.59 37.10 -63.59
N PRO A 313 -14.91 35.96 -63.89
CA PRO A 313 -14.26 35.03 -62.95
C PRO A 313 -12.70 35.03 -62.90
N ALA A 314 -12.14 34.20 -62.01
CA ALA A 314 -10.72 33.94 -61.70
C ALA A 314 -9.93 33.18 -62.83
N PRO A 315 -8.59 32.92 -62.78
CA PRO A 315 -7.93 32.14 -61.70
C PRO A 315 -6.45 32.45 -61.34
N ALA A 316 -6.10 31.90 -60.15
CA ALA A 316 -4.81 31.52 -59.56
C ALA A 316 -3.47 31.66 -60.33
N ARG A 317 -2.41 32.14 -59.62
CA ARG A 317 -1.28 31.31 -59.14
C ARG A 317 -0.18 32.11 -58.40
N ALA A 318 0.53 31.38 -57.53
CA ALA A 318 1.88 31.58 -57.01
C ALA A 318 2.10 32.66 -55.92
N VAL A 319 1.91 32.26 -54.66
CA VAL A 319 2.70 32.83 -53.55
C VAL A 319 3.94 31.96 -53.37
N GLU A 320 5.06 32.61 -53.65
CA GLU A 320 6.44 32.18 -53.47
C GLU A 320 6.71 31.83 -52.00
N ARG A 321 7.07 30.57 -51.74
CA ARG A 321 7.62 30.13 -50.46
C ARG A 321 9.07 29.74 -50.72
N SER A 322 10.00 30.57 -50.31
CA SER A 322 11.43 30.22 -50.25
C SER A 322 12.11 31.02 -49.16
N ALA A 323 12.34 30.35 -48.03
CA ALA A 323 13.54 30.52 -47.22
C ALA A 323 13.72 29.22 -46.42
N LEU A 324 14.25 28.23 -47.14
CA LEU A 324 14.87 27.04 -46.60
C LEU A 324 16.19 27.49 -45.92
N ALA A 325 16.21 27.51 -44.59
CA ALA A 325 17.45 27.59 -43.82
C ALA A 325 17.82 26.17 -43.37
N GLU A 326 18.88 25.70 -44.00
CA GLU A 326 19.51 24.39 -43.93
C GLU A 326 20.30 24.17 -42.62
N ARG A 327 20.16 22.95 -42.08
CA ARG A 327 21.05 22.18 -41.17
C ARG A 327 21.75 22.86 -39.98
N ARG A 328 21.37 22.38 -38.78
CA ARG A 328 22.32 21.74 -37.83
C ARG A 328 21.59 20.82 -36.84
N PRO A 329 21.81 19.50 -36.85
CA PRO A 329 21.37 18.63 -35.75
C PRO A 329 22.32 18.82 -34.55
N PRO A 330 21.82 18.96 -33.31
CA PRO A 330 22.69 18.94 -32.14
C PRO A 330 23.25 17.53 -31.91
N GLU A 331 24.58 17.44 -31.82
CA GLU A 331 25.35 16.30 -31.32
C GLU A 331 24.79 15.81 -29.97
N THR A 332 24.53 14.51 -29.87
CA THR A 332 24.19 13.84 -28.62
C THR A 332 25.46 13.18 -28.05
N ALA A 333 25.86 13.65 -26.86
CA ALA A 333 26.93 13.06 -26.05
C ALA A 333 26.57 11.63 -25.61
N PRO A 334 27.56 10.75 -25.33
CA PRO A 334 27.34 9.33 -25.08
C PRO A 334 26.63 9.08 -23.74
N VAL A 335 25.61 8.22 -23.77
CA VAL A 335 24.79 7.84 -22.61
C VAL A 335 25.57 6.95 -21.65
N ASP A 336 25.76 7.44 -20.43
CA ASP A 336 26.43 6.81 -19.29
C ASP A 336 25.64 5.59 -18.79
N SER A 337 25.80 4.43 -19.44
CA SER A 337 25.22 3.15 -18.99
C SER A 337 25.69 2.73 -17.60
N GLY A 338 26.82 3.28 -17.14
CA GLY A 338 27.28 3.15 -15.76
C GLY A 338 26.34 3.85 -14.77
N ALA A 339 25.72 4.98 -15.13
CA ALA A 339 24.86 5.74 -14.24
C ALA A 339 23.57 4.97 -13.87
N ALA A 340 22.98 4.23 -14.81
CA ALA A 340 21.79 3.42 -14.54
C ALA A 340 22.09 2.24 -13.60
N MET A 341 23.20 1.53 -13.83
CA MET A 341 23.63 0.42 -12.98
C MET A 341 24.05 0.92 -11.58
N ARG A 342 24.72 2.07 -11.50
CA ARG A 342 25.02 2.75 -10.22
C ARG A 342 23.72 3.11 -9.49
N ASN A 343 22.71 3.63 -10.18
CA ASN A 343 21.42 3.95 -9.56
C ASN A 343 20.72 2.69 -9.01
N GLU A 344 20.75 1.58 -9.75
CA GLU A 344 20.18 0.32 -9.28
C GLU A 344 20.90 -0.24 -8.04
N MET A 345 22.25 -0.19 -8.03
CA MET A 345 23.04 -0.57 -6.85
C MET A 345 22.79 0.38 -5.66
N ALA A 346 22.67 1.69 -5.89
CA ALA A 346 22.31 2.63 -4.83
C ALA A 346 20.92 2.31 -4.24
N GLN A 347 19.97 1.91 -5.08
CA GLN A 347 18.63 1.50 -4.64
C GLN A 347 18.62 0.18 -3.84
N SER A 348 19.50 -0.78 -4.14
CA SER A 348 19.64 -1.98 -3.31
C SER A 348 20.20 -1.63 -1.93
N PHE A 349 21.25 -0.81 -1.87
CA PHE A 349 21.83 -0.36 -0.59
C PHE A 349 20.82 0.44 0.25
N LEU A 350 19.98 1.26 -0.37
CA LEU A 350 18.93 1.99 0.34
C LEU A 350 17.86 1.06 0.94
N ARG A 351 17.49 -0.02 0.24
CA ARG A 351 16.54 -1.02 0.76
C ARG A 351 17.13 -1.80 1.93
N ASP A 352 18.40 -2.16 1.87
CA ASP A 352 19.08 -2.86 2.96
C ASP A 352 19.32 -1.97 4.18
N ALA A 353 19.56 -0.67 3.96
CA ALA A 353 19.61 0.33 5.03
C ALA A 353 18.25 0.48 5.73
N GLU A 354 17.14 0.50 4.96
CA GLU A 354 15.79 0.55 5.51
C GLU A 354 15.44 -0.71 6.32
N ARG A 355 15.78 -1.89 5.81
CA ARG A 355 15.59 -3.16 6.54
C ARG A 355 16.40 -3.16 7.85
N SER A 356 17.67 -2.75 7.81
CA SER A 356 18.52 -2.70 9.00
C SER A 356 18.02 -1.70 10.05
N LEU A 357 17.45 -0.57 9.62
CA LEU A 357 16.80 0.39 10.51
C LEU A 357 15.55 -0.21 11.20
N LEU A 358 14.77 -1.02 10.50
CA LEU A 358 13.60 -1.69 11.08
C LEU A 358 14.00 -2.77 12.09
N GLU A 359 15.13 -3.45 11.84
CA GLU A 359 15.72 -4.43 12.75
C GLU A 359 16.45 -3.81 13.96
N GLY A 360 16.52 -2.47 14.05
CA GLY A 360 17.24 -1.77 15.12
C GLY A 360 18.77 -1.82 14.99
N LYS A 361 19.31 -2.31 13.87
CA LYS A 361 20.75 -2.41 13.60
C LYS A 361 21.25 -1.10 12.99
N PHE A 362 21.41 -0.08 13.82
CA PHE A 362 21.76 1.27 13.36
C PHE A 362 23.14 1.35 12.69
N ASP A 363 24.14 0.61 13.16
CA ASP A 363 25.48 0.59 12.56
C ASP A 363 25.50 -0.04 11.16
N ALA A 364 24.75 -1.12 10.97
CA ALA A 364 24.56 -1.73 9.67
C ALA A 364 23.81 -0.78 8.71
N ALA A 365 22.76 -0.10 9.20
CA ALA A 365 22.01 0.88 8.42
C ALA A 365 22.88 2.07 7.95
N LYS A 366 23.78 2.56 8.82
CA LYS A 366 24.76 3.61 8.46
C LYS A 366 25.75 3.13 7.40
N THR A 367 26.25 1.90 7.53
CA THR A 367 27.19 1.29 6.57
C THR A 367 26.58 1.14 5.17
N TYR A 368 25.31 0.72 5.10
CA TYR A 368 24.60 0.64 3.83
C TYR A 368 24.31 2.02 3.22
N LEU A 369 24.01 3.04 4.04
CA LEU A 369 23.88 4.41 3.53
C LEU A 369 25.18 5.00 3.02
N GLU A 370 26.30 4.74 3.70
CA GLU A 370 27.63 5.16 3.26
C GLU A 370 27.96 4.53 1.90
N SER A 371 27.62 3.25 1.73
CA SER A 371 27.76 2.53 0.46
C SER A 371 26.88 3.14 -0.64
N ALA A 372 25.61 3.43 -0.33
CA ALA A 372 24.70 4.10 -1.27
C ALA A 372 25.21 5.49 -1.69
N ARG A 373 25.79 6.26 -0.76
CA ARG A 373 26.33 7.61 -1.02
C ARG A 373 27.57 7.59 -1.90
N ARG A 374 28.40 6.55 -1.80
CA ARG A 374 29.55 6.35 -2.70
C ARG A 374 29.12 6.02 -4.13
N VAL A 375 27.96 5.37 -4.28
CA VAL A 375 27.45 4.96 -5.60
C VAL A 375 26.61 6.07 -6.26
N ASP A 376 25.82 6.82 -5.47
CA ASP A 376 24.98 7.92 -5.94
C ASP A 376 24.97 9.09 -4.93
N PRO A 377 25.91 10.05 -5.05
CA PRO A 377 26.05 11.15 -4.09
C PRO A 377 24.91 12.17 -4.16
N GLY A 378 24.14 12.22 -5.26
CA GLY A 378 23.10 13.22 -5.50
C GLY A 378 21.71 12.83 -5.00
N ASN A 379 21.58 11.69 -4.31
CA ASN A 379 20.29 11.11 -4.01
C ASN A 379 19.65 11.70 -2.73
N ALA A 380 18.57 12.46 -2.89
CA ALA A 380 17.82 13.05 -1.77
C ALA A 380 17.28 12.03 -0.75
N ARG A 381 17.11 10.75 -1.13
CA ARG A 381 16.70 9.70 -0.19
C ARG A 381 17.77 9.38 0.84
N ILE A 382 19.05 9.48 0.47
CA ILE A 382 20.17 9.21 1.40
C ILE A 382 20.10 10.19 2.57
N ASP A 383 19.87 11.47 2.29
CA ASP A 383 19.79 12.49 3.33
C ASP A 383 18.54 12.35 4.19
N ASN A 384 17.39 11.98 3.61
CA ASN A 384 16.18 11.69 4.38
C ASN A 384 16.38 10.49 5.33
N LEU A 385 16.96 9.39 4.81
CA LEU A 385 17.19 8.18 5.59
C LEU A 385 18.23 8.40 6.69
N SER A 386 19.27 9.19 6.41
CA SER A 386 20.31 9.52 7.40
C SER A 386 19.73 10.26 8.61
N ARG A 387 18.78 11.18 8.40
CA ARG A 387 18.07 11.87 9.49
C ARG A 387 17.21 10.89 10.29
N ARG A 388 16.48 10.01 9.61
CA ARG A 388 15.66 8.98 10.26
C ARG A 388 16.48 8.03 11.13
N ILE A 389 17.64 7.58 10.67
CA ILE A 389 18.53 6.70 11.47
C ILE A 389 18.97 7.42 12.75
N ARG A 390 19.48 8.66 12.64
CA ARG A 390 19.94 9.44 13.82
C ARG A 390 18.82 9.73 14.81
N GLU A 391 17.60 9.93 14.31
CA GLU A 391 16.44 10.17 15.15
C GLU A 391 16.00 8.91 15.89
N ARG A 392 15.92 7.78 15.19
CA ARG A 392 15.53 6.51 15.81
C ARG A 392 16.57 5.99 16.79
N GLU A 393 17.85 6.18 16.47
CA GLU A 393 18.96 5.85 17.37
C GLU A 393 18.87 6.65 18.67
N ARG A 394 18.60 7.96 18.59
CA ARG A 394 18.36 8.79 19.78
C ARG A 394 17.14 8.34 20.57
N GLN A 395 16.04 7.99 19.90
CA GLN A 395 14.84 7.49 20.57
C GLN A 395 15.10 6.17 21.30
N VAL A 396 15.84 5.23 20.68
CA VAL A 396 16.20 3.96 21.33
C VAL A 396 17.09 4.20 22.55
N LEU A 397 18.12 5.03 22.41
CA LEU A 397 18.98 5.41 23.52
C LEU A 397 18.22 6.11 24.65
N GLN A 398 17.23 6.94 24.34
CA GLN A 398 16.36 7.55 25.35
C GLN A 398 15.50 6.50 26.05
N THR A 399 14.85 5.59 25.31
CA THR A 399 14.02 4.54 25.91
C THR A 399 14.80 3.56 26.78
N GLU A 400 16.06 3.27 26.44
CA GLU A 400 16.92 2.40 27.26
C GLU A 400 17.52 3.12 28.48
N THR A 401 17.65 4.46 28.44
CA THR A 401 18.19 5.25 29.55
C THR A 401 17.12 5.77 30.51
N THR A 402 15.85 5.81 30.08
CA THR A 402 14.71 6.02 30.98
C THR A 402 14.42 4.73 31.73
N ILE A 403 15.09 4.55 32.87
CA ILE A 403 14.73 3.55 33.88
C ILE A 403 13.35 3.93 34.42
N ASN A 404 12.34 3.07 34.24
CA ASN A 404 11.08 3.10 34.98
C ASN A 404 11.17 2.18 36.20
#